data_AF-A0AAW8QYD9-F1
#
_entry.id   AF-A0AAW8QYD9-F1
#
_cell.length_a   1.000
_cell.length_b   1.000
_cell.length_c   1.000
_cell.angle_alpha   90.00
_cell.angle_beta   90.00
_cell.angle_gamma   90.00
#
_symmetry.space_group_name_H-M   'P 1'
#
loop_
_entity.id
_entity.type
_entity.pdbx_description
1 polymer ?
#
loop_
_entity_poly.entity_id
_entity_poly.type
_entity_poly.pdbx_seq_one_letter_code
_entity_poly.pdbx_strand_id
1 'polypeptide(L)'
;MTKGQILQKLFVRFLAKMKFQNCLFQDIWNLFIEKRDYLNSKENFDFIYAYFKELLEENYFTMDISSIPSKYTSAYTTHQLKKLSLPKELRSPYETIYLKAQNIKNEIYKNQIEIEYLHECFKEFPPIRFQIEFLIQEKQQELVKLESRVSVLAELIENFN
;
A
#
# COMPACT_ATOMS: atom_id res chain seq x y z
N MET A 1 6.67 22.43 12.23
CA MET A 1 6.26 21.07 12.65
C MET A 1 6.23 21.03 14.17
N THR A 2 5.16 20.51 14.77
CA THR A 2 5.04 20.37 16.23
C THR A 2 5.81 19.14 16.75
N LYS A 3 6.13 19.09 18.04
CA LYS A 3 6.74 17.93 18.71
C LYS A 3 5.97 16.63 18.41
N GLY A 4 4.63 16.66 18.50
CA GLY A 4 3.78 15.53 18.18
C GLY A 4 3.87 15.07 16.72
N GLN A 5 3.93 16.00 15.75
CA GLN A 5 4.10 15.66 14.34
C GLN A 5 5.45 14.98 14.06
N ILE A 6 6.51 15.41 14.74
CA ILE A 6 7.83 14.77 14.63
C ILE A 6 7.76 13.35 15.18
N LEU A 7 7.14 13.16 16.34
CA LEU A 7 6.99 11.87 17.00
C LEU A 7 6.16 10.89 16.16
N GLN A 8 5.04 11.34 15.56
CA GLN A 8 4.25 10.56 14.59
C GLN A 8 5.10 10.14 13.38
N LYS A 9 5.85 11.07 12.77
CA LYS A 9 6.71 10.75 11.63
C LYS A 9 7.79 9.72 11.98
N LEU A 10 8.38 9.82 13.17
CA LEU A 10 9.35 8.83 13.64
C LEU A 10 8.71 7.46 13.84
N PHE A 11 7.49 7.42 14.39
CA PHE A 11 6.74 6.18 14.57
C PHE A 11 6.36 5.53 13.23
N VAL A 12 5.85 6.30 12.26
CA VAL A 12 5.56 5.80 10.90
C VAL A 12 6.83 5.26 10.23
N ARG A 13 7.98 5.93 10.39
CA ARG A 13 9.28 5.42 9.90
C ARG A 13 9.72 4.13 10.58
N PHE A 14 9.37 3.93 11.84
CA PHE A 14 9.60 2.67 12.55
C PHE A 14 8.72 1.56 11.96
N LEU A 15 7.43 1.81 11.77
CA LEU A 15 6.50 0.85 11.14
C LEU A 15 6.94 0.46 9.72
N ALA A 16 7.49 1.42 8.95
CA ALA A 16 8.02 1.14 7.61
C ALA A 16 9.20 0.16 7.59
N LYS A 17 9.91 0.00 8.71
CA LYS A 17 11.10 -0.84 8.83
C LYS A 17 10.86 -2.12 9.63
N MET A 18 9.77 -2.19 10.40
CA MET A 18 9.56 -3.26 11.35
C MET A 18 8.11 -3.74 11.36
N LYS A 19 7.94 -4.99 10.95
CA LYS A 19 6.71 -5.75 11.16
C LYS A 19 6.80 -6.49 12.49
N PHE A 20 5.67 -6.62 13.16
CA PHE A 20 5.54 -7.37 14.40
C PHE A 20 4.28 -8.22 14.37
N GLN A 21 4.29 -9.30 15.13
CA GLN A 21 3.20 -10.26 15.21
C GLN A 21 2.98 -10.64 16.67
N ASN A 22 1.72 -10.56 17.09
CA ASN A 22 1.28 -10.97 18.42
C ASN A 22 2.07 -10.31 19.57
N CYS A 23 2.32 -9.00 19.46
CA CYS A 23 3.09 -8.23 20.44
C CYS A 23 2.17 -7.36 21.32
N LEU A 24 2.52 -7.18 22.60
CA LEU A 24 1.85 -6.17 23.42
C LEU A 24 2.29 -4.79 22.94
N PHE A 25 1.45 -3.77 23.18
CA PHE A 25 1.84 -2.39 22.86
C PHE A 25 3.12 -1.95 23.59
N GLN A 26 3.32 -2.41 24.83
CA GLN A 26 4.55 -2.14 25.58
C GLN A 26 5.80 -2.67 24.86
N ASP A 27 5.73 -3.86 24.26
CA ASP A 27 6.84 -4.45 23.51
C ASP A 27 7.13 -3.63 22.25
N ILE A 28 6.07 -3.22 21.54
CA ILE A 28 6.16 -2.37 20.35
C ILE A 28 6.79 -1.02 20.70
N TRP A 29 6.38 -0.41 21.82
CA TRP A 29 6.95 0.83 22.33
C TRP A 29 8.45 0.67 22.63
N ASN A 30 8.83 -0.38 23.37
CA ASN A 30 10.22 -0.66 23.70
C ASN A 30 11.08 -0.79 22.44
N LEU A 31 10.59 -1.51 21.41
CA LEU A 31 11.25 -1.61 20.10
C LEU A 31 11.37 -0.25 19.38
N PHE A 32 10.35 0.61 19.50
CA PHE A 32 10.36 1.95 18.91
C PHE A 32 11.42 2.87 19.54
N ILE A 33 11.60 2.79 20.86
CA ILE A 33 12.52 3.64 21.61
C ILE A 33 13.92 3.05 21.80
N GLU A 34 14.17 1.77 21.50
CA GLU A 34 15.44 1.07 21.72
C GLU A 34 16.68 1.83 21.20
N LYS A 35 16.54 2.56 20.08
CA LYS A 35 17.61 3.38 19.49
C LYS A 35 17.41 4.89 19.69
N ARG A 36 16.49 5.28 20.57
CA ARG A 36 15.96 6.64 20.75
C ARG A 36 15.54 6.89 22.20
N ASP A 37 16.42 6.62 23.16
CA ASP A 37 16.13 6.76 24.60
C ASP A 37 15.62 8.16 25.00
N TYR A 38 16.03 9.20 24.28
CA TYR A 38 15.53 10.57 24.49
C TYR A 38 14.01 10.73 24.25
N LEU A 39 13.36 9.75 23.60
CA LEU A 39 11.91 9.70 23.42
C LEU A 39 11.19 9.01 24.58
N ASN A 40 11.90 8.35 25.49
CA ASN A 40 11.32 7.56 26.58
C ASN A 40 10.77 8.47 27.70
N SER A 41 9.56 8.98 27.50
CA SER A 41 8.80 9.70 28.51
C SER A 41 7.35 9.23 28.53
N LYS A 42 6.70 9.36 29.68
CA LYS A 42 5.28 9.04 29.83
C LYS A 42 4.41 9.82 28.84
N GLU A 43 4.67 11.11 28.66
CA GLU A 43 3.98 11.97 27.71
C GLU A 43 4.07 11.43 26.27
N ASN A 44 5.26 11.00 25.84
CA ASN A 44 5.46 10.47 24.49
C ASN A 44 4.83 9.08 24.32
N PHE A 45 4.87 8.24 25.36
CA PHE A 45 4.21 6.95 25.38
C PHE A 45 2.70 7.11 25.19
N ASP A 46 2.07 7.95 26.02
CA ASP A 46 0.62 8.19 25.97
C ASP A 46 0.20 8.78 24.62
N PHE A 47 1.01 9.70 24.07
CA PHE A 47 0.79 10.29 22.76
C PHE A 47 0.88 9.27 21.61
N ILE A 48 1.92 8.42 21.59
CA ILE A 48 2.04 7.37 20.56
C ILE A 48 0.98 6.30 20.75
N TYR A 49 0.57 5.98 21.97
CA TYR A 49 -0.51 5.04 22.21
C TYR A 49 -1.85 5.55 21.68
N ALA A 50 -2.16 6.83 21.89
CA ALA A 50 -3.34 7.45 21.30
C ALA A 50 -3.30 7.39 19.77
N TYR A 51 -2.16 7.76 19.16
CA TYR A 51 -1.98 7.68 17.71
C TYR A 51 -2.06 6.23 17.19
N PHE A 52 -1.52 5.26 17.93
CA PHE A 52 -1.62 3.85 17.60
C PHE A 52 -3.07 3.36 17.56
N LYS A 53 -3.92 3.83 18.49
CA LYS A 53 -5.35 3.51 18.48
C LYS A 53 -6.08 4.09 17.28
N GLU A 54 -5.77 5.34 16.88
CA GLU A 54 -6.31 5.92 15.65
C GLU A 54 -5.97 5.04 14.43
N LEU A 55 -4.71 4.57 14.36
CA LEU A 55 -4.27 3.67 13.29
C LEU A 55 -4.91 2.27 13.37
N LEU A 56 -5.25 1.79 14.57
CA LEU A 56 -5.98 0.54 14.76
C LEU A 56 -7.41 0.65 14.18
N GLU A 57 -8.09 1.77 14.39
CA GLU A 57 -9.41 2.04 13.82
C GLU A 57 -9.37 2.10 12.28
N GLU A 58 -8.27 2.59 11.71
CA GLU A 58 -8.03 2.59 10.26
C GLU A 58 -7.49 1.26 9.70
N ASN A 59 -7.49 0.17 10.49
CA ASN A 59 -7.04 -1.18 10.10
C ASN A 59 -5.54 -1.30 9.75
N TYR A 60 -4.66 -0.46 10.31
CA TYR A 60 -3.21 -0.63 10.16
C TYR A 60 -2.68 -1.81 10.98
N PHE A 61 -3.43 -2.23 12.00
CA PHE A 61 -3.08 -3.32 12.89
C PHE A 61 -4.27 -4.25 13.06
N THR A 62 -4.01 -5.53 13.32
CA THR A 62 -5.01 -6.47 13.81
C THR A 62 -4.81 -6.67 15.31
N MET A 63 -5.91 -6.66 16.05
CA MET A 63 -5.93 -6.85 17.51
C MET A 63 -6.46 -8.23 17.85
N ASP A 64 -5.72 -8.97 18.66
CA ASP A 64 -6.16 -10.24 19.24
C ASP A 64 -6.84 -10.00 20.59
N ILE A 65 -8.17 -10.02 20.55
CA ILE A 65 -9.03 -9.84 21.73
C ILE A 65 -9.09 -11.08 22.64
N SER A 66 -8.56 -12.23 22.21
CA SER A 66 -8.52 -13.43 23.03
C SER A 66 -7.43 -13.38 24.10
N SER A 67 -6.44 -12.50 23.90
CA SER A 67 -5.35 -12.24 24.84
C SER A 67 -5.64 -11.04 25.75
N ILE A 68 -5.33 -11.17 27.04
CA ILE A 68 -5.41 -10.08 28.02
C ILE A 68 -4.03 -9.92 28.70
N PRO A 69 -3.34 -8.77 28.52
CA PRO A 69 -3.70 -7.65 27.66
C PRO A 69 -3.67 -8.02 26.16
N SER A 70 -4.43 -7.28 25.35
CA SER A 70 -4.54 -7.53 23.91
C SER A 70 -3.20 -7.38 23.19
N LYS A 71 -2.99 -8.26 22.22
CA LYS A 71 -1.79 -8.30 21.38
C LYS A 71 -2.11 -7.83 19.98
N TYR A 72 -1.09 -7.29 19.31
CA TYR A 72 -1.24 -6.62 18.02
C TYR A 72 -0.32 -7.23 16.97
N THR A 73 -0.81 -7.26 15.74
CA THR A 73 -0.08 -7.69 14.55
C THR A 73 -0.14 -6.60 13.48
N SER A 74 0.96 -6.40 12.78
CA SER A 74 1.04 -5.41 11.69
C SER A 74 0.19 -5.84 10.48
N ALA A 75 -0.76 -5.00 10.06
CA ALA A 75 -1.64 -5.24 8.90
C ALA A 75 -1.49 -4.20 7.77
N TYR A 76 -0.81 -3.09 8.04
CA TYR A 76 -0.61 -2.00 7.08
C TYR A 76 0.15 -2.39 5.82
N THR A 77 -0.18 -1.74 4.71
CA THR A 77 0.53 -1.81 3.42
C THR A 77 1.58 -0.70 3.28
N THR A 78 2.52 -0.88 2.35
CA THR A 78 3.50 0.17 2.00
C THR A 78 2.81 1.46 1.55
N HIS A 79 1.71 1.35 0.79
CA HIS A 79 0.89 2.48 0.36
C HIS A 79 0.33 3.27 1.55
N GLN A 80 -0.30 2.59 2.50
CA GLN A 80 -0.88 3.21 3.69
C GLN A 80 0.18 3.95 4.52
N LEU A 81 1.35 3.34 4.74
CA LEU A 81 2.44 4.00 5.44
C LEU A 81 3.01 5.21 4.67
N LYS A 82 3.14 5.10 3.35
CA LYS A 82 3.57 6.21 2.51
C LYS A 82 2.58 7.37 2.62
N LYS A 83 1.27 7.11 2.52
CA LYS A 83 0.21 8.10 2.74
C LYS A 83 0.33 8.81 4.09
N LEU A 84 0.55 8.07 5.18
CA LEU A 84 0.70 8.68 6.51
C LEU A 84 1.91 9.62 6.62
N SER A 85 3.00 9.29 5.90
CA SER A 85 4.21 10.10 5.90
C SER A 85 4.06 11.45 5.20
N LEU A 86 3.06 11.59 4.32
CA LEU A 86 2.80 12.80 3.56
C LEU A 86 2.13 13.91 4.39
N PRO A 87 2.40 15.19 4.06
CA PRO A 87 1.59 16.32 4.49
C PRO A 87 0.11 16.10 4.18
N LYS A 88 -0.78 16.62 5.03
CA LYS A 88 -2.23 16.36 4.93
C LYS A 88 -2.80 16.75 3.57
N GLU A 89 -2.28 17.84 3.00
CA GLU A 89 -2.67 18.42 1.71
C GLU A 89 -2.35 17.47 0.54
N LEU A 90 -1.30 16.64 0.68
CA LEU A 90 -0.83 15.73 -0.36
C LEU A 90 -1.46 14.33 -0.26
N ARG A 91 -2.12 13.99 0.85
CA ARG A 91 -2.72 12.66 1.06
C ARG A 91 -3.84 12.33 0.07
N SER A 92 -4.70 13.31 -0.23
CA SER A 92 -5.83 13.12 -1.15
C SER A 92 -5.37 12.99 -2.62
N PRO A 93 -4.49 13.86 -3.14
CA PRO A 93 -3.88 13.66 -4.46
C PRO A 93 -3.15 12.32 -4.59
N TYR A 94 -2.38 11.93 -3.56
CA TYR A 94 -1.68 10.66 -3.52
C TYR A 94 -2.63 9.46 -3.64
N GLU A 95 -3.69 9.42 -2.82
CA GLU A 95 -4.70 8.36 -2.87
C GLU A 95 -5.37 8.28 -4.24
N THR A 96 -5.71 9.42 -4.82
CA THR A 96 -6.36 9.49 -6.14
C THR A 96 -5.47 8.88 -7.23
N ILE A 97 -4.18 9.23 -7.24
CA ILE A 97 -3.22 8.71 -8.22
C ILE A 97 -3.01 7.21 -7.99
N TYR A 98 -2.90 6.77 -6.73
CA TYR A 98 -2.75 5.36 -6.40
C TYR A 98 -3.94 4.52 -6.86
N LEU A 99 -5.18 4.95 -6.57
CA LEU A 99 -6.39 4.26 -7.01
C LEU A 99 -6.48 4.20 -8.53
N LYS A 100 -6.12 5.29 -9.23
CA LYS A 100 -6.06 5.30 -10.70
C LYS A 100 -5.04 4.27 -11.22
N ALA A 101 -3.86 4.17 -10.60
CA ALA A 101 -2.86 3.18 -10.98
C ALA A 101 -3.35 1.74 -10.74
N GLN A 102 -4.07 1.48 -9.64
CA GLN A 102 -4.65 0.15 -9.36
C GLN A 102 -5.74 -0.22 -10.37
N ASN A 103 -6.59 0.74 -10.75
CA ASN A 103 -7.62 0.49 -11.77
C ASN A 103 -6.99 0.09 -13.12
N ILE A 104 -5.95 0.80 -13.56
CA ILE A 104 -5.27 0.44 -14.81
C ILE A 104 -4.55 -0.91 -14.70
N LYS A 105 -3.97 -1.25 -13.54
CA LYS A 105 -3.40 -2.60 -13.32
C LYS A 105 -4.46 -3.71 -13.45
N ASN A 106 -5.67 -3.46 -12.96
CA ASN A 106 -6.78 -4.41 -13.14
C ASN A 106 -7.20 -4.52 -14.61
N GLU A 107 -7.19 -3.41 -15.37
CA GLU A 107 -7.45 -3.41 -16.82
C GLU A 107 -6.38 -4.20 -17.58
N ILE A 108 -5.10 -4.01 -17.24
CA ILE A 108 -3.97 -4.79 -17.78
C ILE A 108 -4.19 -6.29 -17.57
N TYR A 109 -4.52 -6.70 -16.34
CA TYR A 109 -4.76 -8.10 -16.01
C TYR A 109 -5.93 -8.71 -16.82
N LYS A 110 -7.04 -7.97 -16.94
CA LYS A 110 -8.18 -8.40 -17.77
C LYS A 110 -7.77 -8.56 -19.24
N ASN A 111 -7.03 -7.60 -19.78
CA ASN A 111 -6.56 -7.63 -21.16
C ASN A 111 -5.60 -8.82 -21.42
N GLN A 112 -4.75 -9.17 -20.46
CA GLN A 112 -3.88 -10.35 -20.55
C GLN A 112 -4.70 -11.65 -20.63
N ILE A 113 -5.73 -11.80 -19.79
CA ILE A 113 -6.66 -12.96 -19.86
C ILE A 113 -7.37 -13.02 -21.22
N GLU A 114 -7.85 -11.89 -21.73
CA GLU A 114 -8.50 -11.83 -23.04
C GLU A 114 -7.57 -12.29 -24.17
N ILE A 115 -6.29 -11.87 -24.14
CA ILE A 115 -5.27 -12.31 -25.11
C ILE A 115 -5.01 -13.82 -24.99
N GLU A 116 -4.90 -14.36 -23.78
CA GLU A 116 -4.72 -15.80 -23.54
C GLU A 116 -5.88 -16.60 -24.15
N TYR A 117 -7.12 -16.18 -23.92
CA TYR A 117 -8.30 -16.82 -24.48
C TYR A 117 -8.36 -16.73 -26.02
N LEU A 118 -7.97 -15.58 -26.60
CA LEU A 118 -7.86 -15.44 -28.06
C LEU A 118 -6.82 -16.41 -28.64
N HIS A 119 -5.71 -16.67 -27.94
CA HIS A 119 -4.72 -17.68 -28.36
C HIS A 119 -5.25 -19.12 -28.31
N GLU A 120 -6.21 -19.42 -27.43
CA GLU A 120 -6.93 -20.70 -27.43
C GLU A 120 -7.84 -20.80 -28.66
N CYS A 121 -8.70 -19.79 -28.87
CA CYS A 121 -9.59 -19.71 -30.03
C CYS A 121 -8.83 -19.79 -31.36
N PHE A 122 -7.64 -19.20 -31.43
CA PHE A 122 -6.77 -19.26 -32.60
C PHE A 122 -6.46 -20.70 -33.06
N LYS A 123 -6.30 -21.63 -32.11
CA LYS A 123 -6.05 -23.04 -32.39
C LYS A 123 -7.33 -23.78 -32.78
N GLU A 124 -8.45 -23.41 -32.19
CA GLU A 124 -9.75 -24.08 -32.36
C GLU A 124 -10.48 -23.69 -33.65
N PHE A 125 -10.28 -22.45 -34.14
CA PHE A 125 -11.04 -21.91 -35.28
C PHE A 125 -10.16 -21.48 -36.46
N PRO A 126 -9.51 -22.41 -37.18
CA PRO A 126 -8.68 -22.11 -38.36
C PRO A 126 -9.34 -21.21 -39.43
N PRO A 127 -10.66 -21.34 -39.74
CA PRO A 127 -11.30 -20.51 -40.76
C PRO A 127 -11.33 -19.00 -40.47
N ILE A 128 -11.25 -18.60 -39.20
CA ILE A 128 -11.29 -17.18 -38.78
C ILE A 128 -9.96 -16.71 -38.15
N ARG A 129 -8.88 -17.43 -38.43
CA ARG A 129 -7.58 -17.20 -37.81
C ARG A 129 -7.08 -15.76 -38.00
N PHE A 130 -7.27 -15.17 -39.18
CA PHE A 130 -6.83 -13.79 -39.45
C PHE A 130 -7.57 -12.76 -38.60
N GLN A 131 -8.87 -12.95 -38.35
CA GLN A 131 -9.65 -12.08 -37.48
C GLN A 131 -9.17 -12.19 -36.03
N ILE A 132 -8.84 -13.41 -35.59
CA ILE A 132 -8.28 -13.64 -34.25
C ILE A 132 -6.89 -13.01 -34.11
N GLU A 133 -6.01 -13.18 -35.10
CA GLU A 133 -4.67 -12.52 -35.10
C GLU A 133 -4.79 -11.00 -35.01
N PHE A 134 -5.72 -10.42 -35.76
CA PHE A 134 -5.97 -8.99 -35.74
C PHE A 134 -6.41 -8.51 -34.34
N LEU A 135 -7.37 -9.21 -33.71
CA LEU A 135 -7.82 -8.88 -32.35
C LEU A 135 -6.69 -9.01 -31.31
N ILE A 136 -5.86 -10.05 -31.41
CA ILE A 136 -4.69 -10.22 -30.54
C ILE A 136 -3.75 -9.02 -30.68
N GLN A 137 -3.48 -8.56 -31.91
CA GLN A 137 -2.61 -7.41 -32.14
C GLN A 137 -3.20 -6.11 -31.56
N GLU A 138 -4.50 -5.86 -31.74
CA GLU A 138 -5.16 -4.68 -31.15
C GLU A 138 -5.05 -4.68 -29.62
N LYS A 139 -5.30 -5.84 -29.00
CA LYS A 139 -5.22 -6.03 -27.55
C LYS A 139 -3.80 -5.89 -27.02
N GLN A 140 -2.79 -6.37 -27.75
CA GLN A 140 -1.38 -6.15 -27.43
C GLN A 140 -1.00 -4.66 -27.50
N GLN A 141 -1.51 -3.92 -28.48
CA GLN A 141 -1.28 -2.48 -28.55
C GLN A 141 -1.96 -1.72 -27.40
N GLU A 142 -3.16 -2.14 -27.01
CA GLU A 142 -3.84 -1.62 -25.82
C GLU A 142 -3.04 -1.88 -24.55
N LEU A 143 -2.48 -3.09 -24.39
CA LEU A 143 -1.62 -3.46 -23.26
C LEU A 143 -0.45 -2.49 -23.09
N VAL A 144 0.30 -2.23 -24.17
CA VAL A 144 1.44 -1.28 -24.17
C VAL A 144 1.01 0.13 -23.74
N LYS A 145 -0.17 0.59 -24.19
CA LYS A 145 -0.71 1.90 -23.79
C LYS A 145 -1.05 1.94 -22.30
N LEU A 146 -1.66 0.89 -21.77
CA LEU A 146 -2.01 0.79 -20.35
C LEU A 146 -0.76 0.72 -19.47
N GLU A 147 0.25 -0.06 -19.86
CA GLU A 147 1.53 -0.18 -19.16
C GLU A 147 2.26 1.17 -19.09
N SER A 148 2.32 1.90 -20.21
CA SER A 148 2.88 3.25 -20.26
C SER A 148 2.16 4.21 -19.30
N ARG A 149 0.82 4.15 -19.23
CA ARG A 149 0.05 4.98 -18.28
C ARG A 149 0.35 4.61 -16.83
N VAL A 150 0.47 3.32 -16.49
CA VAL A 150 0.84 2.88 -15.14
C VAL A 150 2.24 3.36 -14.78
N SER A 151 3.20 3.32 -15.71
CA SER A 151 4.56 3.83 -15.49
C SER A 151 4.54 5.31 -15.08
N VAL A 152 3.82 6.15 -15.84
CA VAL A 152 3.69 7.58 -15.53
C VAL A 152 3.08 7.80 -14.14
N LEU A 153 2.04 7.04 -13.78
CA LEU A 153 1.43 7.16 -12.45
C LEU A 153 2.37 6.66 -11.33
N ALA A 154 3.19 5.64 -11.59
CA ALA A 154 4.19 5.15 -10.66
C ALA A 154 5.29 6.21 -10.41
N GLU A 155 5.79 6.85 -11.46
CA GLU A 155 6.74 7.96 -11.35
C GLU A 155 6.16 9.14 -10.55
N LEU A 156 4.88 9.48 -10.79
CA LEU A 156 4.20 10.51 -9.99
C LEU A 156 4.15 10.11 -8.51
N ILE A 157 3.81 8.86 -8.20
CA ILE A 157 3.77 8.32 -6.82
C ILE A 157 5.15 8.38 -6.16
N GLU A 158 6.22 8.13 -6.89
CA GLU A 158 7.60 8.23 -6.39
C GLU A 158 7.98 9.68 -6.06
N ASN A 159 7.51 10.65 -6.84
CA ASN A 159 7.77 12.07 -6.61
C ASN A 159 7.04 12.68 -5.39
N PHE A 160 6.16 11.94 -4.72
CA PHE A 160 5.59 12.36 -3.42
C PHE A 160 6.58 12.23 -2.25
N ASN A 161 7.80 11.73 -2.48
CA ASN A 161 8.82 11.51 -1.43
C ASN A 161 9.28 12.79 -0.71
#